data_AF-A0AAV1ZFB5-F1
#
_entry.id   AF-A0AAV1ZFB5-F1
#
_cell.length_a   1.000
_cell.length_b   1.000
_cell.length_c   1.000
_cell.angle_alpha   90.00
_cell.angle_beta   90.00
_cell.angle_gamma   90.00
#
_symmetry.space_group_name_H-M   'P 1'
#
loop_
_entity.id
_entity.type
_entity.pdbx_description
1 polymer ?
#
loop_
_entity_poly.entity_id
_entity_poly.type
_entity_poly.pdbx_seq_one_letter_code
_entity_poly.pdbx_strand_id
1 'polypeptide(L)'
;MKLTPREQESLLIHQAGYLAQKRLARGCRLNHPEAVALIACQIQEFIRNGDTVVQLMNKGQLLLGRKQVMHGVEDMIHDVQIEATFPDGTKLVTVSHPICRENGDLSLALYGSFLPIPDIDIFQKKEENDDRDSKVRRIIPGGAIPKKGVGSIIINEGRKRVALKIASVCDRPIQIGSHYHFIEVNKDLVFDRAKSYGMRLDIPAGNAVRFEPGEIKTVTLVEIGGGKIITGGNNLCNGPVIKKNLPEIMQRVADFGFGNEIQKDSYPTMPYKIPRFSYILNYGPTTGDKVRLGDTMLIIEIEKDFAVYGDECKFGGGKVLREGMGQASFRLSSQVLDTVITNCIIVDAVQGIVKADVGIKAFV
;
A
#
# COMPACT_ATOMS: atom_id res chain seq x y z
N MET A 1 11.58 -39.25 -12.67
CA MET A 1 10.76 -38.35 -11.83
C MET A 1 9.86 -37.57 -12.78
N LYS A 2 8.53 -37.60 -12.62
CA LYS A 2 7.59 -36.88 -13.48
C LYS A 2 7.46 -35.43 -12.99
N LEU A 3 8.55 -34.65 -13.11
CA LEU A 3 8.61 -33.30 -12.54
C LEU A 3 7.69 -32.34 -13.30
N THR A 4 6.85 -31.64 -12.55
CA THR A 4 6.05 -30.52 -13.01
C THR A 4 6.91 -29.25 -13.16
N PRO A 5 6.48 -28.24 -13.94
CA PRO A 5 7.21 -26.96 -14.04
C PRO A 5 7.47 -26.31 -12.68
N ARG A 6 6.48 -26.34 -11.77
CA ARG A 6 6.62 -25.79 -10.40
C ARG A 6 7.71 -26.50 -9.58
N GLU A 7 7.84 -27.82 -9.72
CA GLU A 7 8.88 -28.56 -9.01
C GLU A 7 10.27 -28.27 -9.59
N GLN A 8 10.36 -28.05 -10.91
CA GLN A 8 11.61 -27.61 -11.56
C GLN A 8 12.03 -26.22 -11.07
N GLU A 9 11.09 -25.26 -10.98
CA GLU A 9 11.34 -23.93 -10.40
C GLU A 9 11.75 -24.00 -8.93
N SER A 10 11.09 -24.85 -8.13
CA SER A 10 11.45 -25.04 -6.72
C SER A 10 12.88 -25.58 -6.57
N LEU A 11 13.31 -26.48 -7.47
CA LEU A 11 14.69 -26.96 -7.51
C LEU A 11 15.68 -25.83 -7.85
N LEU A 12 15.34 -24.92 -8.77
CA LEU A 12 16.16 -23.75 -9.08
C LEU A 12 16.30 -22.80 -7.89
N ILE A 13 15.21 -22.56 -7.15
CA ILE A 13 15.23 -21.77 -5.90
C ILE A 13 16.16 -22.43 -4.87
N HIS A 14 16.04 -23.74 -4.68
CA HIS A 14 16.92 -24.49 -3.78
C HIS A 14 18.40 -24.37 -4.20
N GLN A 15 18.72 -24.48 -5.50
CA GLN A 15 20.10 -24.31 -6.00
C GLN A 15 20.65 -22.90 -5.73
N ALA A 16 19.84 -21.86 -5.94
CA ALA A 16 20.21 -20.48 -5.63
C ALA A 16 20.42 -20.28 -4.12
N GLY A 17 19.54 -20.85 -3.29
CA GLY A 17 19.67 -20.84 -1.83
C GLY A 17 20.94 -21.54 -1.36
N TYR A 18 21.24 -22.72 -1.89
CA TYR A 18 22.47 -23.46 -1.56
C TYR A 18 23.74 -22.71 -1.99
N LEU A 19 23.71 -22.02 -3.13
CA LEU A 19 24.80 -21.11 -3.52
C LEU A 19 25.00 -19.99 -2.49
N ALA A 20 23.91 -19.37 -2.02
CA ALA A 20 23.96 -18.35 -0.97
C ALA A 20 24.47 -18.92 0.36
N GLN A 21 24.07 -20.14 0.74
CA GLN A 21 24.58 -20.82 1.93
C GLN A 21 26.10 -21.06 1.85
N LYS A 22 26.63 -21.51 0.71
CA LYS A 22 28.09 -21.65 0.49
C LYS A 22 28.83 -20.33 0.63
N ARG A 23 28.24 -19.22 0.17
CA ARG A 23 28.80 -17.88 0.31
C ARG A 23 28.77 -17.42 1.78
N LEU A 24 27.66 -17.64 2.46
CA LEU A 24 27.50 -17.33 3.89
C LEU A 24 28.51 -18.13 4.73
N ALA A 25 28.66 -19.43 4.47
CA ALA A 25 29.55 -20.33 5.20
C ALA A 25 31.03 -19.92 5.13
N ARG A 26 31.46 -19.21 4.08
CA ARG A 26 32.82 -18.63 3.95
C ARG A 26 32.89 -17.15 4.35
N GLY A 27 31.86 -16.62 4.99
CA GLY A 27 31.82 -15.25 5.52
C GLY A 27 31.51 -14.16 4.51
N CYS A 28 30.85 -14.45 3.38
CA CYS A 28 30.37 -13.41 2.49
C CYS A 28 29.11 -12.76 3.07
N ARG A 29 29.08 -11.41 3.11
CA ARG A 29 27.84 -10.66 3.35
C ARG A 29 26.95 -10.79 2.11
N LEU A 30 25.73 -11.30 2.30
CA LEU A 30 24.83 -11.60 1.20
C LEU A 30 24.18 -10.34 0.63
N ASN A 31 24.05 -10.26 -0.68
CA ASN A 31 23.26 -9.21 -1.34
C ASN A 31 21.75 -9.56 -1.33
N HIS A 32 20.92 -8.69 -1.91
CA HIS A 32 19.47 -8.87 -1.97
C HIS A 32 19.02 -10.24 -2.54
N PRO A 33 19.37 -10.63 -3.79
CA PRO A 33 18.92 -11.90 -4.34
C PRO A 33 19.45 -13.13 -3.57
N GLU A 34 20.66 -13.06 -3.02
CA GLU A 34 21.22 -14.15 -2.20
C GLU A 34 20.46 -14.33 -0.89
N ALA A 35 20.13 -13.25 -0.19
CA ALA A 35 19.37 -13.30 1.05
C ALA A 35 17.96 -13.84 0.82
N VAL A 36 17.26 -13.37 -0.22
CA VAL A 36 15.92 -13.87 -0.61
C VAL A 36 15.98 -15.37 -0.92
N ALA A 37 16.95 -15.80 -1.73
CA ALA A 37 17.09 -17.20 -2.13
C ALA A 37 17.40 -18.12 -0.94
N LEU A 38 18.29 -17.70 -0.02
CA LEU A 38 18.61 -18.46 1.19
C LEU A 38 17.37 -18.61 2.08
N ILE A 39 16.66 -17.52 2.35
CA ILE A 39 15.46 -17.55 3.20
C ILE A 39 14.40 -18.45 2.57
N ALA A 40 14.08 -18.27 1.29
CA ALA A 40 13.08 -19.07 0.59
C ALA A 40 13.44 -20.56 0.60
N CYS A 41 14.69 -20.91 0.31
CA CYS A 41 15.19 -22.28 0.36
C CYS A 41 15.06 -22.89 1.75
N GLN A 42 15.45 -22.17 2.81
CA GLN A 42 15.37 -22.69 4.17
C GLN A 42 13.93 -22.88 4.63
N ILE A 43 13.02 -21.99 4.25
CA ILE A 43 11.59 -22.19 4.51
C ILE A 43 11.09 -23.48 3.82
N GLN A 44 11.47 -23.74 2.56
CA GLN A 44 11.10 -25.00 1.87
C GLN A 44 11.63 -26.25 2.61
N GLU A 45 12.88 -26.23 3.08
CA GLU A 45 13.46 -27.35 3.82
C GLU A 45 12.76 -27.59 5.16
N PHE A 46 12.41 -26.52 5.88
CA PHE A 46 11.67 -26.66 7.14
C PHE A 46 10.24 -27.14 6.93
N ILE A 47 9.58 -26.74 5.84
CA ILE A 47 8.28 -27.30 5.44
C ILE A 47 8.42 -28.79 5.20
N ARG A 48 9.47 -29.21 4.49
CA ARG A 48 9.75 -30.62 4.23
C ARG A 48 10.01 -31.41 5.52
N ASN A 49 10.54 -30.77 6.55
CA ASN A 49 10.77 -31.33 7.87
C ASN A 49 9.52 -31.33 8.79
N GLY A 50 8.41 -30.71 8.35
CA GLY A 50 7.12 -30.75 9.05
C GLY A 50 6.82 -29.55 9.94
N ASP A 51 7.59 -28.46 9.85
CA ASP A 51 7.26 -27.22 10.56
C ASP A 51 5.94 -26.61 10.03
N THR A 52 5.17 -25.98 10.91
CA THR A 52 3.90 -25.30 10.56
C THR A 52 4.13 -23.90 10.00
N VAL A 53 3.15 -23.37 9.26
CA VAL A 53 3.19 -21.99 8.71
C VAL A 53 3.54 -20.96 9.79
N VAL A 54 2.90 -21.03 10.96
CA VAL A 54 3.11 -20.06 12.07
C VAL A 54 4.53 -20.12 12.62
N GLN A 55 5.11 -21.32 12.74
CA GLN A 55 6.50 -21.47 13.17
C GLN A 55 7.46 -20.85 12.15
N LEU A 56 7.20 -21.08 10.86
CA LEU A 56 8.05 -20.62 9.76
C LEU A 56 8.06 -19.10 9.59
N MET A 57 6.93 -18.43 9.82
CA MET A 57 6.86 -16.96 9.80
C MET A 57 7.84 -16.33 10.80
N ASN A 58 8.02 -16.95 11.97
CA ASN A 58 8.96 -16.49 12.99
C ASN A 58 10.38 -16.99 12.75
N LYS A 59 10.52 -18.28 12.39
CA LYS A 59 11.82 -18.92 12.15
C LYS A 59 12.57 -18.27 10.99
N GLY A 60 11.86 -17.82 9.96
CA GLY A 60 12.45 -17.08 8.84
C GLY A 60 13.14 -15.77 9.25
N GLN A 61 12.66 -15.10 10.31
CA GLN A 61 13.28 -13.89 10.86
C GLN A 61 14.55 -14.17 11.69
N LEU A 62 14.86 -15.44 11.94
CA LEU A 62 16.04 -15.85 12.69
C LEU A 62 17.23 -16.10 11.78
N LEU A 63 17.03 -16.31 10.47
CA LEU A 63 18.07 -16.87 9.59
C LEU A 63 19.23 -15.90 9.35
N LEU A 64 18.94 -14.64 9.02
CA LEU A 64 19.95 -13.65 8.65
C LEU A 64 19.83 -12.39 9.51
N GLY A 65 20.97 -11.90 9.99
CA GLY A 65 21.08 -10.60 10.65
C GLY A 65 21.73 -9.56 9.75
N ARG A 66 21.70 -8.30 10.19
CA ARG A 66 22.30 -7.15 9.50
C ARG A 66 23.79 -7.35 9.18
N LYS A 67 24.53 -8.04 10.04
CA LYS A 67 25.95 -8.34 9.84
C LYS A 67 26.20 -9.38 8.74
N GLN A 68 25.22 -10.24 8.44
CA GLN A 68 25.33 -11.30 7.42
C GLN A 68 24.91 -10.85 6.03
N VAL A 69 24.41 -9.61 5.87
CA VAL A 69 23.97 -9.05 4.60
C VAL A 69 24.72 -7.75 4.29
N MET A 70 24.76 -7.36 3.02
CA MET A 70 25.30 -6.07 2.60
C MET A 70 24.43 -4.93 3.13
N HIS A 71 25.02 -3.73 3.26
CA HIS A 71 24.32 -2.54 3.73
C HIS A 71 23.11 -2.21 2.82
N GLY A 72 21.97 -1.87 3.42
CA GLY A 72 20.75 -1.48 2.72
C GLY A 72 19.89 -2.68 2.28
N VAL A 73 20.40 -3.91 2.35
CA VAL A 73 19.62 -5.13 2.06
C VAL A 73 18.47 -5.28 3.05
N GLU A 74 18.67 -4.89 4.31
CA GLU A 74 17.62 -4.92 5.33
C GLU A 74 16.46 -3.96 5.04
N ASP A 75 16.74 -2.85 4.34
CA ASP A 75 15.73 -1.86 3.98
C ASP A 75 14.99 -2.25 2.68
N MET A 76 15.57 -3.13 1.85
CA MET A 76 14.98 -3.60 0.59
C MET A 76 14.10 -4.84 0.74
N ILE A 77 14.41 -5.75 1.68
CA ILE A 77 13.67 -7.00 1.85
C ILE A 77 12.58 -6.81 2.93
N HIS A 78 11.39 -6.39 2.48
CA HIS A 78 10.23 -6.29 3.36
C HIS A 78 9.56 -7.64 3.62
N ASP A 79 9.44 -8.47 2.60
CA ASP A 79 8.80 -9.79 2.71
C ASP A 79 9.54 -10.80 1.83
N VAL A 80 9.67 -12.03 2.32
CA VAL A 80 10.03 -13.19 1.48
C VAL A 80 8.85 -14.16 1.49
N GLN A 81 8.34 -14.43 0.29
CA GLN A 81 7.16 -15.28 0.09
C GLN A 81 7.55 -16.54 -0.66
N ILE A 82 7.10 -17.69 -0.16
CA ILE A 82 7.33 -18.98 -0.81
C ILE A 82 6.17 -19.92 -0.57
N GLU A 83 5.79 -20.66 -1.62
CA GLU A 83 4.82 -21.74 -1.51
C GLU A 83 5.53 -23.09 -1.58
N ALA A 84 5.19 -23.99 -0.66
CA ALA A 84 5.66 -25.37 -0.72
C ALA A 84 4.58 -26.34 -0.22
N THR A 85 4.84 -27.63 -0.41
CA THR A 85 3.89 -28.70 -0.06
C THR A 85 4.13 -29.17 1.37
N PHE A 86 3.24 -28.78 2.27
CA PHE A 86 3.15 -29.32 3.62
C PHE A 86 2.49 -30.70 3.60
N PRO A 87 2.53 -31.46 4.71
CA PRO A 87 1.78 -32.72 4.84
C PRO A 87 0.28 -32.58 4.53
N ASP A 88 -0.30 -31.39 4.76
CA ASP A 88 -1.70 -31.06 4.51
C ASP A 88 -1.93 -30.25 3.21
N GLY A 89 -0.97 -30.31 2.28
CA GLY A 89 -1.06 -29.68 0.96
C GLY A 89 -0.25 -28.39 0.81
N THR A 90 -0.36 -27.74 -0.35
CA THR A 90 0.38 -26.50 -0.63
C THR A 90 -0.13 -25.34 0.24
N LYS A 91 0.78 -24.60 0.88
CA LYS A 91 0.49 -23.34 1.58
C LYS A 91 1.53 -22.28 1.22
N LEU A 92 1.12 -21.01 1.30
CA LEU A 92 1.98 -19.85 1.21
C LEU A 92 2.54 -19.51 2.61
N VAL A 93 3.84 -19.28 2.69
CA VAL A 93 4.51 -18.70 3.86
C VAL A 93 5.03 -17.32 3.48
N THR A 94 4.74 -16.32 4.31
CA THR A 94 5.30 -14.97 4.20
C THR A 94 6.14 -14.68 5.43
N VAL A 95 7.43 -14.44 5.22
CA VAL A 95 8.35 -13.98 6.27
C VAL A 95 8.49 -12.47 6.14
N SER A 96 7.78 -11.74 6.99
CA SER A 96 7.86 -10.27 7.03
C SER A 96 9.08 -9.80 7.82
N HIS A 97 9.75 -8.77 7.30
CA HIS A 97 10.97 -8.16 7.83
C HIS A 97 12.01 -9.19 8.28
N PRO A 98 12.47 -10.09 7.38
CA PRO A 98 13.31 -11.22 7.75
C PRO A 98 14.68 -10.81 8.33
N ILE A 99 15.16 -9.62 8.04
CA ILE A 99 16.45 -9.09 8.53
C ILE A 99 16.17 -8.05 9.63
N CYS A 100 15.73 -8.53 10.79
CA CYS A 100 15.35 -7.66 11.91
C CYS A 100 16.35 -7.66 13.07
N ARG A 101 17.35 -8.56 13.05
CA ARG A 101 18.34 -8.76 14.10
C ARG A 101 19.73 -8.29 13.68
N GLU A 102 20.60 -8.06 14.65
CA GLU A 102 22.01 -7.76 14.36
C GLU A 102 22.73 -8.98 13.78
N ASN A 103 22.55 -10.15 14.41
CA ASN A 103 23.07 -11.43 13.96
C ASN A 103 21.92 -12.44 13.79
N GLY A 104 22.01 -13.24 12.73
CA GLY A 104 21.15 -14.40 12.50
C GLY A 104 21.67 -15.65 13.20
N ASP A 105 20.81 -16.65 13.33
CA ASP A 105 21.15 -18.01 13.73
C ASP A 105 21.67 -18.78 12.51
N LEU A 106 22.99 -18.85 12.41
CA LEU A 106 23.67 -19.49 11.30
C LEU A 106 23.46 -21.01 11.25
N SER A 107 23.10 -21.64 12.37
CA SER A 107 22.75 -23.06 12.39
C SER A 107 21.43 -23.30 11.65
N LEU A 108 20.48 -22.38 11.81
CA LEU A 108 19.23 -22.39 11.06
C LEU A 108 19.44 -21.96 9.62
N ALA A 109 20.27 -20.95 9.35
CA ALA A 109 20.54 -20.48 7.99
C ALA A 109 21.20 -21.54 7.09
N LEU A 110 21.98 -22.44 7.70
CA LEU A 110 22.73 -23.52 7.04
C LEU A 110 22.08 -24.90 7.25
N TYR A 111 20.86 -24.98 7.77
CA TYR A 111 20.18 -26.26 7.99
C TYR A 111 20.02 -27.04 6.68
N GLY A 112 20.23 -28.36 6.76
CA GLY A 112 20.17 -29.27 5.62
C GLY A 112 21.33 -29.14 4.60
N SER A 113 22.18 -28.11 4.72
CA SER A 113 23.25 -27.85 3.75
C SER A 113 24.50 -28.71 3.93
N PHE A 114 24.70 -29.24 5.14
CA PHE A 114 25.91 -29.93 5.59
C PHE A 114 27.21 -29.10 5.46
N LEU A 115 27.08 -27.78 5.36
CA LEU A 115 28.22 -26.86 5.36
C LEU A 115 28.68 -26.57 6.80
N PRO A 116 29.99 -26.29 7.01
CA PRO A 116 30.47 -25.86 8.31
C PRO A 116 29.83 -24.50 8.67
N ILE A 117 29.41 -24.38 9.93
CA ILE A 117 28.88 -23.13 10.47
C ILE A 117 30.07 -22.20 10.76
N PRO A 118 30.15 -21.02 10.12
CA PRO A 118 31.25 -20.10 10.37
C PRO A 118 31.13 -19.45 11.75
N ASP A 119 32.26 -19.03 12.29
CA ASP A 119 32.28 -18.10 13.43
C ASP A 119 31.63 -16.77 13.03
N ILE A 120 30.82 -16.20 13.92
CA ILE A 120 30.11 -14.94 13.69
C ILE A 120 31.06 -13.75 13.51
N ASP A 121 32.27 -13.82 14.09
CA ASP A 121 33.24 -12.73 14.09
C ASP A 121 33.83 -12.46 12.69
N ILE A 122 33.74 -13.42 11.77
CA ILE A 122 34.23 -13.22 10.39
C ILE A 122 33.45 -12.14 9.63
N PHE A 123 32.22 -11.85 10.07
CA PHE A 123 31.38 -10.81 9.50
C PHE A 123 31.69 -9.43 10.09
N GLN A 124 32.14 -9.36 11.35
CA GLN A 124 32.52 -8.10 12.01
C GLN A 124 33.82 -7.56 11.45
N LYS A 125 34.84 -8.41 11.31
CA LYS A 125 36.17 -8.02 10.78
C LYS A 125 36.12 -7.48 9.34
N LYS A 126 35.09 -7.84 8.56
CA LYS A 126 34.92 -7.31 7.20
C LYS A 126 34.31 -5.91 7.20
N GLU A 127 33.41 -5.63 8.13
CA GLU A 127 32.81 -4.30 8.28
C GLU A 127 33.85 -3.24 8.64
N GLU A 128 34.83 -3.59 9.48
CA GLU A 128 35.95 -2.72 9.85
C GLU A 128 36.98 -2.51 8.73
N ASN A 129 37.15 -3.49 7.83
CA ASN A 129 38.14 -3.41 6.75
C ASN A 129 37.60 -2.78 5.45
N ASP A 130 36.28 -2.77 5.23
CA ASP A 130 35.62 -2.09 4.10
C ASP A 130 35.42 -0.57 4.35
N ASP A 131 36.27 0.02 5.18
CA ASP A 131 36.28 1.38 5.75
C ASP A 131 36.32 2.55 4.73
N ARG A 132 36.12 2.26 3.44
CA ARG A 132 35.84 3.28 2.42
C ARG A 132 34.37 3.75 2.44
N ASP A 133 33.45 2.92 2.94
CA ASP A 133 32.01 3.22 3.05
C ASP A 133 31.56 3.67 4.46
N SER A 134 32.41 3.56 5.48
CA SER A 134 32.05 3.89 6.88
C SER A 134 31.72 5.36 7.12
N LYS A 135 32.16 6.26 6.23
CA LYS A 135 31.77 7.69 6.23
C LYS A 135 30.47 7.97 5.49
N VAL A 136 29.95 7.00 4.74
CA VAL A 136 28.71 7.15 4.01
C VAL A 136 27.56 6.88 4.97
N ARG A 137 26.91 7.96 5.41
CA ARG A 137 25.62 7.92 6.12
C ARG A 137 24.72 6.87 5.48
N ARG A 138 24.24 5.91 6.27
CA ARG A 138 23.28 4.85 5.89
C ARG A 138 22.55 5.15 4.57
N ILE A 139 22.99 4.54 3.47
CA ILE A 139 22.30 4.64 2.17
C ILE A 139 21.11 3.68 2.20
N ILE A 140 19.91 4.24 2.07
CA ILE A 140 18.69 3.47 1.82
C ILE A 140 18.43 3.53 0.31
N PRO A 141 18.60 2.43 -0.43
CA PRO A 141 18.37 2.42 -1.87
C PRO A 141 16.94 2.84 -2.20
N GLY A 142 16.76 3.76 -3.15
CA GLY A 142 15.43 4.27 -3.51
C GLY A 142 14.73 5.12 -2.44
N GLY A 143 15.41 5.43 -1.33
CA GLY A 143 14.81 6.11 -0.18
C GLY A 143 14.26 7.50 -0.51
N ALA A 144 13.06 7.79 -0.02
CA ALA A 144 12.44 9.11 -0.12
C ALA A 144 12.81 10.00 1.07
N ILE A 145 13.09 11.27 0.80
CA ILE A 145 13.47 12.30 1.77
C ILE A 145 12.41 13.41 1.72
N PRO A 146 11.57 13.54 2.75
CA PRO A 146 10.52 14.56 2.78
C PRO A 146 11.09 15.99 2.71
N LYS A 147 10.36 16.90 2.06
CA LYS A 147 10.67 18.33 2.07
C LYS A 147 10.82 18.87 3.50
N LYS A 148 11.95 19.52 3.79
CA LYS A 148 12.19 20.15 5.10
C LYS A 148 11.17 21.26 5.37
N GLY A 149 10.75 21.37 6.63
CA GLY A 149 9.85 22.43 7.11
C GLY A 149 8.36 22.22 6.80
N VAL A 150 7.98 21.16 6.07
CA VAL A 150 6.57 20.85 5.75
C VAL A 150 6.19 19.50 6.32
N GLY A 151 5.59 19.48 7.51
CA GLY A 151 5.26 18.25 8.23
C GLY A 151 3.96 17.56 7.77
N SER A 152 3.05 18.27 7.13
CA SER A 152 1.75 17.74 6.70
C SER A 152 1.26 18.42 5.42
N ILE A 153 0.33 17.75 4.73
CA ILE A 153 -0.34 18.19 3.51
C ILE A 153 -1.83 18.30 3.82
N ILE A 154 -2.46 19.41 3.43
CA ILE A 154 -3.91 19.59 3.52
C ILE A 154 -4.54 18.92 2.30
N ILE A 155 -5.51 18.04 2.53
CA ILE A 155 -6.28 17.40 1.43
C ILE A 155 -7.63 18.09 1.24
N ASN A 156 -8.17 18.01 0.02
CA ASN A 156 -9.47 18.55 -0.36
C ASN A 156 -9.61 20.04 -0.01
N GLU A 157 -8.54 20.81 -0.22
CA GLU A 157 -8.51 22.23 0.12
C GLU A 157 -9.58 23.03 -0.63
N GLY A 158 -10.15 24.06 0.01
CA GLY A 158 -11.17 24.93 -0.59
C GLY A 158 -12.57 24.34 -0.76
N ARG A 159 -12.78 23.04 -0.48
CA ARG A 159 -14.09 22.39 -0.60
C ARG A 159 -14.99 22.59 0.62
N LYS A 160 -16.31 22.64 0.39
CA LYS A 160 -17.32 22.71 1.46
C LYS A 160 -17.30 21.41 2.26
N ARG A 161 -17.48 21.54 3.58
CA ARG A 161 -17.48 20.42 4.52
C ARG A 161 -18.74 20.42 5.38
N VAL A 162 -19.14 19.22 5.78
CA VAL A 162 -20.18 19.00 6.79
C VAL A 162 -19.76 17.83 7.65
N ALA A 163 -19.91 17.93 8.96
CA ALA A 163 -19.74 16.79 9.85
C ALA A 163 -21.10 16.24 10.23
N LEU A 164 -21.25 14.92 10.15
CA LEU A 164 -22.49 14.19 10.43
C LEU A 164 -22.22 13.06 11.40
N LYS A 165 -23.14 12.87 12.35
CA LYS A 165 -23.14 11.71 13.25
C LYS A 165 -23.82 10.55 12.53
N ILE A 166 -23.16 9.41 12.44
CA ILE A 166 -23.63 8.24 11.68
C ILE A 166 -23.79 7.10 12.67
N ALA A 167 -24.97 6.48 12.70
CA ALA A 167 -25.27 5.31 13.51
C ALA A 167 -25.43 4.06 12.63
N SER A 168 -24.77 2.97 12.99
CA SER A 168 -24.97 1.66 12.36
C SER A 168 -26.04 0.88 13.10
N VAL A 169 -27.13 0.53 12.40
CA VAL A 169 -28.15 -0.42 12.89
C VAL A 169 -28.01 -1.81 12.26
N CYS A 170 -26.91 -2.04 11.53
CA CYS A 170 -26.61 -3.31 10.88
C CYS A 170 -26.06 -4.32 11.90
N ASP A 171 -26.37 -5.59 11.69
CA ASP A 171 -25.80 -6.73 12.43
C ASP A 171 -24.40 -7.14 11.93
N ARG A 172 -23.92 -6.48 10.86
CA ARG A 172 -22.64 -6.74 10.21
C ARG A 172 -21.83 -5.45 10.08
N PRO A 173 -20.49 -5.54 10.05
CA PRO A 173 -19.65 -4.37 9.88
C PRO A 173 -19.81 -3.74 8.50
N ILE A 174 -19.81 -2.41 8.45
CA ILE A 174 -19.91 -1.62 7.22
C ILE A 174 -18.65 -0.77 7.07
N GLN A 175 -18.02 -0.80 5.90
CA GLN A 175 -16.82 -0.01 5.63
C GLN A 175 -16.99 0.82 4.36
N ILE A 176 -16.74 2.12 4.46
CA ILE A 176 -17.04 3.11 3.43
C ILE A 176 -15.74 3.76 2.97
N GLY A 177 -15.43 3.63 1.67
CA GLY A 177 -14.24 4.22 1.07
C GLY A 177 -14.35 5.74 0.88
N SER A 178 -13.20 6.41 0.88
CA SER A 178 -13.02 7.87 0.74
C SER A 178 -13.89 8.53 -0.34
N HIS A 179 -14.01 7.90 -1.51
CA HIS A 179 -14.65 8.46 -2.70
C HIS A 179 -16.06 7.94 -2.98
N TYR A 180 -16.61 7.13 -2.07
CA TYR A 180 -17.98 6.67 -2.22
C TYR A 180 -18.96 7.83 -1.97
N HIS A 181 -19.96 7.99 -2.84
CA HIS A 181 -21.01 9.01 -2.69
C HIS A 181 -21.79 8.74 -1.41
N PHE A 182 -21.70 9.63 -0.43
CA PHE A 182 -22.06 9.28 0.94
C PHE A 182 -23.56 9.05 1.13
N ILE A 183 -24.40 9.71 0.32
CA ILE A 183 -25.85 9.46 0.30
C ILE A 183 -26.23 8.06 -0.19
N GLU A 184 -25.36 7.40 -0.97
CA GLU A 184 -25.60 6.07 -1.56
C GLU A 184 -25.19 4.93 -0.62
N VAL A 185 -24.62 5.21 0.56
CA VAL A 185 -24.08 4.17 1.45
C VAL A 185 -25.19 3.26 1.97
N ASN A 186 -24.80 2.09 2.49
CA ASN A 186 -25.69 1.05 3.02
C ASN A 186 -26.88 1.65 3.79
N LYS A 187 -28.08 1.15 3.49
CA LYS A 187 -29.36 1.55 4.10
C LYS A 187 -29.38 1.41 5.62
N ASP A 188 -28.59 0.52 6.20
CA ASP A 188 -28.51 0.29 7.64
C ASP A 188 -27.62 1.32 8.38
N LEU A 189 -27.12 2.33 7.66
CA LEU A 189 -26.52 3.52 8.27
C LEU A 189 -27.56 4.64 8.33
N VAL A 190 -27.78 5.15 9.55
CA VAL A 190 -28.75 6.20 9.87
C VAL A 190 -28.01 7.51 10.12
N PHE A 191 -28.33 8.52 9.32
CA PHE A 191 -27.77 9.86 9.39
C PHE A 191 -28.58 10.84 8.51
N ASP A 192 -28.23 12.12 8.52
CA ASP A 192 -28.88 13.13 7.68
C ASP A 192 -28.46 12.97 6.20
N ARG A 193 -29.22 12.17 5.43
CA ARG A 193 -28.90 11.87 4.03
C ARG A 193 -29.02 13.11 3.15
N ALA A 194 -29.94 14.01 3.46
CA ALA A 194 -30.11 15.26 2.72
C ALA A 194 -28.85 16.13 2.77
N LYS A 195 -28.19 16.23 3.93
CA LYS A 195 -26.90 16.94 4.08
C LYS A 195 -25.71 16.24 3.42
N SER A 196 -25.81 14.93 3.16
CA SER A 196 -24.76 14.13 2.51
C SER A 196 -24.83 14.14 0.98
N TYR A 197 -25.89 14.73 0.39
CA TYR A 197 -26.06 14.79 -1.05
C TYR A 197 -24.93 15.59 -1.73
N GLY A 198 -24.23 14.97 -2.67
CA GLY A 198 -23.05 15.58 -3.32
C GLY A 198 -21.80 15.59 -2.46
N MET A 199 -21.74 14.78 -1.40
CA MET A 199 -20.62 14.70 -0.47
C MET A 199 -19.97 13.31 -0.46
N ARG A 200 -18.69 13.25 -0.08
CA ARG A 200 -17.90 12.05 0.17
C ARG A 200 -17.08 12.21 1.46
N LEU A 201 -16.43 11.16 1.97
CA LEU A 201 -15.61 11.27 3.18
C LEU A 201 -14.39 12.20 2.98
N ASP A 202 -14.11 13.07 3.94
CA ASP A 202 -12.91 13.93 3.98
C ASP A 202 -11.74 13.20 4.66
N ILE A 203 -11.26 12.15 4.01
CA ILE A 203 -10.15 11.30 4.47
C ILE A 203 -9.16 11.08 3.32
N PRO A 204 -7.93 10.61 3.58
CA PRO A 204 -6.96 10.33 2.52
C PRO A 204 -7.52 9.42 1.43
N ALA A 205 -7.21 9.73 0.17
CA ALA A 205 -7.67 8.97 -0.99
C ALA A 205 -7.33 7.47 -0.85
N GLY A 206 -8.33 6.63 -1.06
CA GLY A 206 -8.22 5.17 -0.94
C GLY A 206 -8.34 4.59 0.47
N ASN A 207 -8.39 5.42 1.52
CA ASN A 207 -8.74 4.96 2.87
C ASN A 207 -10.26 4.79 3.02
N ALA A 208 -10.67 4.23 4.16
CA ALA A 208 -12.07 3.99 4.49
C ALA A 208 -12.36 4.25 5.97
N VAL A 209 -13.62 4.52 6.29
CA VAL A 209 -14.14 4.51 7.67
C VAL A 209 -14.95 3.24 7.88
N ARG A 210 -14.68 2.55 8.98
CA ARG A 210 -15.36 1.32 9.39
C ARG A 210 -16.35 1.60 10.52
N PHE A 211 -17.52 0.98 10.42
CA PHE A 211 -18.60 0.99 11.39
C PHE A 211 -18.84 -0.44 11.85
N GLU A 212 -18.60 -0.72 13.13
CA GLU A 212 -19.02 -1.99 13.74
C GLU A 212 -20.55 -1.99 14.01
N PRO A 213 -21.16 -3.17 14.22
CA PRO A 213 -22.58 -3.26 14.60
C PRO A 213 -22.90 -2.40 15.84
N GLY A 214 -23.92 -1.53 15.72
CA GLY A 214 -24.33 -0.62 16.79
C GLY A 214 -23.43 0.62 16.99
N GLU A 215 -22.35 0.76 16.23
CA GLU A 215 -21.40 1.85 16.41
C GLU A 215 -21.95 3.19 15.93
N ILE A 216 -21.61 4.26 16.66
CA ILE A 216 -21.94 5.63 16.30
C ILE A 216 -20.65 6.44 16.18
N LYS A 217 -20.41 7.06 15.02
CA LYS A 217 -19.24 7.92 14.76
C LYS A 217 -19.65 9.23 14.11
N THR A 218 -18.95 10.30 14.46
CA THR A 218 -19.03 11.56 13.71
C THR A 218 -17.96 11.55 12.63
N VAL A 219 -18.37 11.74 11.37
CA VAL A 219 -17.46 11.80 10.22
C VAL A 219 -17.54 13.16 9.56
N THR A 220 -16.41 13.64 9.04
CA THR A 220 -16.38 14.83 8.18
C THR A 220 -16.53 14.40 6.74
N LEU A 221 -17.48 15.02 6.04
CA LEU A 221 -17.70 14.88 4.62
C LEU A 221 -17.24 16.15 3.90
N VAL A 222 -16.84 15.99 2.64
CA VAL A 222 -16.42 17.05 1.74
C VAL A 222 -17.17 16.95 0.42
N GLU A 223 -17.48 18.09 -0.17
CA GLU A 223 -18.18 18.18 -1.46
C GLU A 223 -17.37 17.50 -2.57
N ILE A 224 -18.05 16.77 -3.47
CA ILE A 224 -17.39 16.18 -4.64
C ILE A 224 -16.89 17.28 -5.59
N GLY A 225 -15.76 17.01 -6.27
CA GLY A 225 -15.15 17.93 -7.24
C GLY A 225 -15.71 17.78 -8.66
N GLY A 226 -15.01 18.40 -9.62
CA GLY A 226 -15.29 18.26 -11.05
C GLY A 226 -16.70 18.69 -11.44
N GLY A 227 -17.33 17.93 -12.35
CA GLY A 227 -18.69 18.19 -12.84
C GLY A 227 -19.81 17.98 -11.83
N LYS A 228 -19.50 17.50 -10.62
CA LYS A 228 -20.46 17.17 -9.56
C LYS A 228 -21.61 16.30 -10.06
N ILE A 229 -21.27 15.16 -10.66
CA ILE A 229 -22.20 14.17 -11.17
C ILE A 229 -22.05 12.91 -10.32
N ILE A 230 -23.16 12.41 -9.78
CA ILE A 230 -23.22 11.14 -9.06
C ILE A 230 -23.67 10.06 -10.04
N THR A 231 -22.99 8.92 -10.02
CA THR A 231 -23.42 7.71 -10.73
C THR A 231 -23.13 6.48 -9.88
N GLY A 232 -23.89 5.41 -10.08
CA GLY A 232 -23.64 4.12 -9.46
C GLY A 232 -24.22 4.00 -8.06
N GLY A 233 -23.55 3.23 -7.21
CA GLY A 233 -23.99 3.00 -5.83
C GLY A 233 -25.32 2.24 -5.77
N ASN A 234 -26.32 2.80 -5.08
CA ASN A 234 -27.67 2.24 -5.01
C ASN A 234 -28.64 2.93 -5.99
N ASN A 235 -28.12 3.76 -6.90
CA ASN A 235 -28.89 4.53 -7.89
C ASN A 235 -29.94 5.47 -7.26
N LEU A 236 -29.72 5.96 -6.03
CA LEU A 236 -30.65 6.87 -5.35
C LEU A 236 -30.65 8.26 -5.98
N CYS A 237 -29.53 8.71 -6.54
CA CYS A 237 -29.40 10.09 -7.02
C CYS A 237 -28.50 10.27 -8.25
N ASN A 238 -28.48 9.29 -9.16
CA ASN A 238 -27.77 9.39 -10.44
C ASN A 238 -28.08 10.69 -11.17
N GLY A 239 -27.04 11.40 -11.60
CA GLY A 239 -27.13 12.66 -12.33
C GLY A 239 -26.35 13.81 -11.67
N PRO A 240 -26.45 15.03 -12.24
CA PRO A 240 -25.82 16.21 -11.68
C PRO A 240 -26.38 16.56 -10.30
N VAL A 241 -25.54 17.06 -9.41
CA VAL A 241 -25.92 17.52 -8.07
C VAL A 241 -26.72 18.82 -8.18
N ILE A 242 -28.05 18.71 -8.12
CA ILE A 242 -28.98 19.83 -8.24
C ILE A 242 -29.91 19.83 -7.01
N LYS A 243 -29.84 20.88 -6.20
CA LYS A 243 -30.63 20.99 -4.95
C LYS A 243 -32.14 20.83 -5.15
N LYS A 244 -32.67 21.23 -6.32
CA LYS A 244 -34.09 21.08 -6.67
C LYS A 244 -34.54 19.62 -6.74
N ASN A 245 -33.63 18.68 -7.01
CA ASN A 245 -33.94 17.26 -7.10
C ASN A 245 -33.99 16.57 -5.73
N LEU A 246 -33.55 17.25 -4.67
CA LEU A 246 -33.42 16.68 -3.34
C LEU A 246 -34.74 16.12 -2.77
N PRO A 247 -35.91 16.76 -2.94
CA PRO A 247 -37.18 16.19 -2.46
C PRO A 247 -37.49 14.81 -3.08
N GLU A 248 -37.28 14.66 -4.39
CA GLU A 248 -37.51 13.38 -5.09
C GLU A 248 -36.49 12.31 -4.68
N ILE A 249 -35.22 12.71 -4.49
CA ILE A 249 -34.18 11.81 -4.00
C ILE A 249 -34.52 11.33 -2.58
N MET A 250 -34.96 12.23 -1.70
CA MET A 250 -35.35 11.87 -0.33
C MET A 250 -36.61 11.02 -0.29
N GLN A 251 -37.53 11.17 -1.25
CA GLN A 251 -38.65 10.25 -1.42
C GLN A 251 -38.14 8.84 -1.75
N ARG A 252 -37.21 8.70 -2.71
CA ARG A 252 -36.56 7.41 -3.01
C ARG A 252 -35.84 6.81 -1.81
N VAL A 253 -35.10 7.62 -1.04
CA VAL A 253 -34.46 7.19 0.22
C VAL A 253 -35.48 6.55 1.16
N ALA A 254 -36.65 7.17 1.32
CA ALA A 254 -37.72 6.63 2.15
C ALA A 254 -38.34 5.36 1.54
N ASP A 255 -38.68 5.38 0.25
CA ASP A 255 -39.33 4.27 -0.46
C ASP A 255 -38.48 2.99 -0.45
N PHE A 256 -37.15 3.13 -0.56
CA PHE A 256 -36.21 2.01 -0.50
C PHE A 256 -35.70 1.69 0.92
N GLY A 257 -36.21 2.39 1.95
CA GLY A 257 -35.91 2.12 3.35
C GLY A 257 -34.46 2.42 3.74
N PHE A 258 -33.84 3.45 3.16
CA PHE A 258 -32.52 3.92 3.55
C PHE A 258 -32.59 4.74 4.84
N GLY A 259 -31.82 4.32 5.85
CA GLY A 259 -31.76 4.96 7.16
C GLY A 259 -31.48 6.46 7.04
N ASN A 260 -32.39 7.27 7.55
CA ASN A 260 -32.30 8.72 7.49
C ASN A 260 -32.80 9.35 8.79
N GLU A 261 -32.04 10.31 9.32
CA GLU A 261 -32.39 11.06 10.52
C GLU A 261 -31.91 12.51 10.38
N ILE A 262 -32.84 13.47 10.51
CA ILE A 262 -32.52 14.90 10.39
C ILE A 262 -31.70 15.34 11.60
N GLN A 263 -30.53 15.93 11.37
CA GLN A 263 -29.66 16.40 12.44
C GLN A 263 -29.73 17.92 12.54
N LYS A 264 -30.10 18.45 13.71
CA LYS A 264 -30.08 19.90 13.97
C LYS A 264 -28.71 20.39 14.44
N ASP A 265 -27.96 19.50 15.07
CA ASP A 265 -26.61 19.80 15.56
C ASP A 265 -25.67 20.13 14.39
N SER A 266 -24.75 21.05 14.67
CA SER A 266 -23.63 21.37 13.80
C SER A 266 -22.35 21.00 14.53
N TYR A 267 -21.52 20.17 13.90
CA TYR A 267 -20.22 19.81 14.42
C TYR A 267 -19.13 20.61 13.68
N PRO A 268 -18.07 21.04 14.36
CA PRO A 268 -16.98 21.76 13.72
C PRO A 268 -16.32 20.88 12.66
N THR A 269 -15.94 21.49 11.53
CA THR A 269 -15.17 20.82 10.48
C THR A 269 -13.81 21.49 10.35
N MET A 270 -12.76 20.69 10.18
CA MET A 270 -11.42 21.17 9.89
C MET A 270 -10.89 20.43 8.68
N PRO A 271 -10.11 21.09 7.80
CA PRO A 271 -9.43 20.39 6.72
C PRO A 271 -8.54 19.27 7.26
N TYR A 272 -8.67 18.08 6.69
CA TYR A 272 -7.83 16.95 7.07
C TYR A 272 -6.37 17.23 6.66
N LYS A 273 -5.44 17.00 7.60
CA LYS A 273 -3.99 17.13 7.39
C LYS A 273 -3.36 15.75 7.44
N ILE A 274 -2.87 15.26 6.30
CA ILE A 274 -2.11 14.01 6.25
C ILE A 274 -0.63 14.30 6.55
N PRO A 275 0.03 13.56 7.46
CA PRO A 275 1.47 13.68 7.63
C PRO A 275 2.21 13.41 6.32
N ARG A 276 3.22 14.23 5.99
CA ARG A 276 3.87 14.18 4.68
C ARG A 276 4.54 12.82 4.42
N PHE A 277 5.12 12.19 5.44
CA PHE A 277 5.64 10.83 5.35
C PHE A 277 4.55 9.80 5.02
N SER A 278 3.37 9.91 5.64
CA SER A 278 2.22 9.06 5.32
C SER A 278 1.72 9.27 3.89
N TYR A 279 1.79 10.50 3.37
CA TYR A 279 1.49 10.77 1.96
C TYR A 279 2.47 10.05 1.03
N ILE A 280 3.78 10.17 1.29
CA ILE A 280 4.84 9.49 0.52
C ILE A 280 4.61 7.97 0.49
N LEU A 281 4.31 7.36 1.64
CA LEU A 281 4.04 5.91 1.71
C LEU A 281 2.78 5.49 0.93
N ASN A 282 1.77 6.36 0.85
CA ASN A 282 0.48 6.01 0.25
C ASN A 282 0.38 6.27 -1.24
N TYR A 283 1.06 7.32 -1.71
CA TYR A 283 0.92 7.88 -3.06
C TYR A 283 2.26 8.15 -3.73
N GLY A 284 3.38 7.92 -3.04
CA GLY A 284 4.70 8.32 -3.50
C GLY A 284 5.02 9.80 -3.20
N PRO A 285 6.30 10.19 -3.32
CA PRO A 285 6.78 11.56 -3.18
C PRO A 285 6.00 12.61 -3.98
N THR A 286 5.96 13.84 -3.46
CA THR A 286 5.32 15.00 -4.10
C THR A 286 6.26 16.21 -4.12
N THR A 287 5.83 17.34 -4.66
CA THR A 287 6.62 18.55 -4.93
C THR A 287 7.54 18.93 -3.77
N GLY A 288 8.85 18.96 -4.03
CA GLY A 288 9.93 19.30 -3.10
C GLY A 288 10.42 18.13 -2.23
N ASP A 289 9.79 16.96 -2.30
CA ASP A 289 10.38 15.73 -1.78
C ASP A 289 11.52 15.28 -2.68
N LYS A 290 12.46 14.54 -2.09
CA LYS A 290 13.63 14.02 -2.79
C LYS A 290 13.62 12.50 -2.81
N VAL A 291 14.21 11.90 -3.84
CA VAL A 291 14.34 10.45 -3.98
C VAL A 291 15.75 10.11 -4.40
N ARG A 292 16.33 9.09 -3.77
CA ARG A 292 17.62 8.54 -4.19
C ARG A 292 17.43 7.60 -5.38
N LEU A 293 18.28 7.71 -6.40
CA LEU A 293 18.25 6.79 -7.53
C LEU A 293 19.03 5.52 -7.20
N GLY A 294 18.32 4.43 -6.91
CA GLY A 294 18.92 3.15 -6.51
C GLY A 294 19.83 3.33 -5.28
N ASP A 295 20.98 2.69 -5.31
CA ASP A 295 22.06 2.79 -4.31
C ASP A 295 23.08 3.90 -4.63
N THR A 296 22.80 4.75 -5.62
CA THR A 296 23.73 5.81 -6.04
C THR A 296 23.73 7.02 -5.10
N MET A 297 24.67 7.94 -5.32
CA MET A 297 24.71 9.25 -4.65
C MET A 297 23.80 10.30 -5.31
N LEU A 298 23.12 9.96 -6.41
CA LEU A 298 22.22 10.86 -7.11
C LEU A 298 20.90 10.98 -6.36
N ILE A 299 20.48 12.22 -6.10
CA ILE A 299 19.22 12.56 -5.46
C ILE A 299 18.46 13.49 -6.38
N ILE A 300 17.26 13.07 -6.75
CA ILE A 300 16.33 13.86 -7.55
C ILE A 300 15.31 14.55 -6.63
N GLU A 301 14.85 15.75 -7.00
CA GLU A 301 13.78 16.46 -6.31
C GLU A 301 12.55 16.50 -7.22
N ILE A 302 11.35 16.26 -6.67
CA ILE A 302 10.12 16.41 -7.43
C ILE A 302 9.86 17.89 -7.65
N GLU A 303 9.97 18.34 -8.88
CA GLU A 303 9.86 19.76 -9.27
C GLU A 303 8.41 20.22 -9.33
N LYS A 304 7.51 19.31 -9.74
CA LYS A 304 6.08 19.58 -9.88
C LYS A 304 5.24 18.32 -9.68
N ASP A 305 4.12 18.46 -8.99
CA ASP A 305 3.07 17.44 -8.86
C ASP A 305 1.78 17.95 -9.53
N PHE A 306 1.18 17.10 -10.35
CA PHE A 306 -0.09 17.37 -11.03
C PHE A 306 -1.31 16.88 -10.25
N ALA A 307 -1.11 16.17 -9.13
CA ALA A 307 -2.18 15.74 -8.25
C ALA A 307 -2.92 16.92 -7.60
N VAL A 308 -4.22 16.74 -7.39
CA VAL A 308 -5.01 17.56 -6.45
C VAL A 308 -5.10 16.77 -5.15
N TYR A 309 -4.48 17.25 -4.09
CA TYR A 309 -4.32 16.46 -2.87
C TYR A 309 -5.66 16.02 -2.28
N GLY A 310 -5.85 14.72 -2.12
CA GLY A 310 -7.10 14.09 -1.69
C GLY A 310 -7.94 13.45 -2.81
N ASP A 311 -7.58 13.63 -4.08
CA ASP A 311 -8.19 12.95 -5.24
C ASP A 311 -7.19 12.00 -5.95
N GLU A 312 -6.18 11.48 -5.25
CA GLU A 312 -5.18 10.59 -5.86
C GLU A 312 -5.80 9.30 -6.44
N CYS A 313 -5.40 8.92 -7.65
CA CYS A 313 -5.89 7.73 -8.34
C CYS A 313 -5.32 6.45 -7.70
N LYS A 314 -6.06 5.83 -6.77
CA LYS A 314 -5.67 4.57 -6.11
C LYS A 314 -6.62 3.43 -6.42
N PHE A 315 -6.10 2.35 -7.01
CA PHE A 315 -6.84 1.12 -7.31
C PHE A 315 -6.77 0.09 -6.18
N GLY A 316 -7.87 -0.65 -5.98
CA GLY A 316 -7.99 -1.76 -5.02
C GLY A 316 -9.36 -1.81 -4.33
N GLY A 317 -9.57 -2.86 -3.52
CA GLY A 317 -10.80 -3.03 -2.75
C GLY A 317 -11.11 -1.81 -1.86
N GLY A 318 -12.30 -1.23 -2.05
CA GLY A 318 -12.75 -0.05 -1.29
C GLY A 318 -12.03 1.27 -1.60
N LYS A 319 -11.19 1.34 -2.63
CA LYS A 319 -10.39 2.54 -2.94
C LYS A 319 -11.09 3.49 -3.93
N VAL A 320 -10.32 4.32 -4.63
CA VAL A 320 -10.78 5.47 -5.43
C VAL A 320 -11.28 5.06 -6.80
N LEU A 321 -10.49 4.26 -7.54
CA LEU A 321 -10.81 3.83 -8.89
C LEU A 321 -11.86 2.71 -8.87
N ARG A 322 -13.12 3.12 -8.68
CA ARG A 322 -14.34 2.30 -8.73
C ARG A 322 -15.42 3.08 -9.48
N GLU A 323 -16.39 2.34 -10.01
CA GLU A 323 -17.50 2.87 -10.81
C GLU A 323 -18.19 4.07 -10.14
N GLY A 324 -18.38 5.14 -10.91
CA GLY A 324 -19.00 6.40 -10.47
C GLY A 324 -18.18 7.25 -9.51
N MET A 325 -16.98 6.81 -9.13
CA MET A 325 -16.09 7.51 -8.20
C MET A 325 -14.89 8.07 -8.98
N GLY A 326 -13.69 7.50 -8.81
CA GLY A 326 -12.54 7.80 -9.64
C GLY A 326 -12.60 7.14 -11.03
N GLN A 327 -13.44 6.12 -11.22
CA GLN A 327 -13.68 5.53 -12.54
C GLN A 327 -14.98 6.10 -13.11
N ALA A 328 -14.86 6.90 -14.17
CA ALA A 328 -16.01 7.52 -14.81
C ALA A 328 -16.96 6.46 -15.43
N SER A 329 -18.26 6.62 -15.21
CA SER A 329 -19.32 5.79 -15.78
C SER A 329 -19.89 6.41 -17.05
N PHE A 330 -20.58 5.59 -17.87
CA PHE A 330 -21.29 6.01 -19.09
C PHE A 330 -20.40 6.74 -20.12
N ARG A 331 -19.18 6.23 -20.33
CA ARG A 331 -18.25 6.74 -21.33
C ARG A 331 -18.09 5.77 -22.48
N LEU A 332 -17.94 6.32 -23.68
CA LEU A 332 -17.61 5.52 -24.87
C LEU A 332 -16.16 5.06 -24.79
N SER A 333 -15.85 3.94 -25.45
CA SER A 333 -14.46 3.44 -25.55
C SER A 333 -13.51 4.50 -26.13
N SER A 334 -13.98 5.33 -27.06
CA SER A 334 -13.22 6.45 -27.65
C SER A 334 -12.91 7.60 -26.68
N GLN A 335 -13.56 7.64 -25.51
CA GLN A 335 -13.44 8.71 -24.50
C GLN A 335 -12.65 8.30 -23.26
N VAL A 336 -12.26 7.03 -23.15
CA VAL A 336 -11.57 6.48 -21.98
C VAL A 336 -10.17 6.03 -22.34
N LEU A 337 -9.27 6.08 -21.36
CA LEU A 337 -7.92 5.51 -21.49
C LEU A 337 -8.00 3.98 -21.56
N ASP A 338 -7.06 3.36 -22.27
CA ASP A 338 -6.94 1.89 -22.25
C ASP A 338 -6.19 1.44 -20.99
N THR A 339 -5.24 2.26 -20.53
CA THR A 339 -4.49 2.03 -19.30
C THR A 339 -4.12 3.38 -18.68
N VAL A 340 -4.07 3.43 -17.34
CA VAL A 340 -3.49 4.55 -16.60
C VAL A 340 -2.45 4.01 -15.64
N ILE A 341 -1.25 4.58 -15.66
CA ILE A 341 -0.22 4.33 -14.67
C ILE A 341 -0.34 5.44 -13.62
N THR A 342 -0.77 5.10 -12.41
CA THR A 342 -1.13 6.11 -11.43
C THR A 342 0.04 6.50 -10.53
N ASN A 343 0.09 7.78 -10.13
CA ASN A 343 1.02 8.34 -9.17
C ASN A 343 2.51 8.10 -9.52
N CYS A 344 2.90 8.34 -10.78
CA CYS A 344 4.25 8.09 -11.29
C CYS A 344 5.19 9.26 -11.02
N ILE A 345 6.39 8.97 -10.51
CA ILE A 345 7.52 9.89 -10.67
C ILE A 345 8.05 9.69 -12.10
N ILE A 346 8.03 10.76 -12.88
CA ILE A 346 8.52 10.80 -14.25
C ILE A 346 9.84 11.56 -14.23
N VAL A 347 10.90 10.91 -14.69
CA VAL A 347 12.23 11.50 -14.86
C VAL A 347 12.47 11.61 -16.36
N ASP A 348 12.38 12.83 -16.89
CA ASP A 348 12.51 13.10 -18.31
C ASP A 348 13.38 14.34 -18.58
N ALA A 349 14.14 14.31 -19.68
CA ALA A 349 15.09 15.37 -20.01
C ALA A 349 14.42 16.68 -20.45
N VAL A 350 13.19 16.62 -20.97
CA VAL A 350 12.45 17.78 -21.48
C VAL A 350 11.45 18.28 -20.43
N GLN A 351 10.71 17.36 -19.81
CA GLN A 351 9.67 17.70 -18.83
C GLN A 351 10.21 17.93 -17.42
N GLY A 352 11.45 17.51 -17.14
CA GLY A 352 12.05 17.55 -15.81
C GLY A 352 11.60 16.37 -14.95
N ILE A 353 11.58 16.59 -13.62
CA ILE A 353 11.28 15.55 -12.64
C ILE A 353 9.91 15.84 -12.02
N VAL A 354 8.88 15.19 -12.55
CA VAL A 354 7.48 15.48 -12.21
C VAL A 354 6.75 14.29 -11.61
N LYS A 355 5.65 14.57 -10.92
CA LYS A 355 4.72 13.57 -10.39
C LYS A 355 3.38 13.70 -11.10
N ALA A 356 2.93 12.63 -11.76
CA ALA A 356 1.69 12.64 -12.52
C ALA A 356 1.11 11.23 -12.72
N ASP A 357 -0.16 11.16 -13.12
CA ASP A 357 -0.73 9.96 -13.74
C ASP A 357 -0.38 9.94 -15.24
N VAL A 358 -0.06 8.77 -15.80
CA VAL A 358 0.24 8.60 -17.23
C VAL A 358 -0.88 7.83 -17.90
N GLY A 359 -1.60 8.49 -18.82
CA GLY A 359 -2.64 7.87 -19.62
C GLY A 359 -2.10 7.25 -20.91
N ILE A 360 -2.49 6.02 -21.19
CA ILE A 360 -2.17 5.29 -22.42
C ILE A 360 -3.47 5.06 -23.19
N LYS A 361 -3.46 5.46 -24.46
CA LYS A 361 -4.56 5.23 -25.40
C LYS A 361 -3.99 4.79 -26.75
N ALA A 362 -4.38 3.61 -27.22
CA ALA A 362 -4.10 3.18 -28.58
C ALA A 362 -4.96 4.00 -29.54
N PHE A 363 -4.33 4.49 -30.60
CA PHE A 363 -5.06 5.05 -31.74
C PHE A 363 -5.70 3.88 -32.48
N VAL A 364 -7.02 3.71 -32.31
CA VAL A 364 -7.85 2.77 -33.09
C VAL A 364 -8.72 3.56 -34.04
#